data_AF-A0A969TRB6-F1
#
_entry.id   AF-A0A969TRB6-F1
#
_cell.length_a   1.000
_cell.length_b   1.000
_cell.length_c   1.000
_cell.angle_alpha   90.00
_cell.angle_beta   90.00
_cell.angle_gamma   90.00
#
_symmetry.space_group_name_H-M   'P 1'
#
loop_
_entity.id
_entity.type
_entity.pdbx_description
1 polymer ?
#
loop_
_entity_poly.entity_id
_entity_poly.type
_entity_poly.pdbx_seq_one_letter_code
_entity_poly.pdbx_strand_id
1 'polypeptide(L)'
;MARAMQQIRQELAAIEEIVASLAVEVRQIYVNYLNKLSHSACKQLILASYQICTQAYPESFLKLLASDRVKLQEDLRKLGKTMHSNLLDLQSISVDEDNKIDNVQEREVLLSSLEESTAIAESPPEQTKTITITNPEDLVQWCQQVEKGINQLLETVSHEANFLLQEASILPDRVPAKVLEIAMQSAEGAAVSSGNSPNLLNLLVETEREIDEELPEAKGNAQLTKLIAIHLRLIEIEFSDPTLSIERNQLRNFLEKLSKIRQQYRQLQREYAIAQADAAWRATWYED
;
A
#
# COMPACT_ATOMS: atom_id res chain seq x y z
N MET A 1 -17.09 1.73 -43.13
CA MET A 1 -16.29 1.04 -42.08
C MET A 1 -14.99 1.75 -41.80
N ALA A 2 -14.13 2.02 -42.80
CA ALA A 2 -12.85 2.72 -42.60
C ALA A 2 -12.99 4.09 -41.87
N ARG A 3 -13.97 4.92 -42.26
CA ARG A 3 -14.22 6.23 -41.62
C ARG A 3 -14.67 6.11 -40.15
N ALA A 4 -15.47 5.09 -39.82
CA ALA A 4 -15.93 4.84 -38.46
C ALA A 4 -14.78 4.34 -37.56
N MET A 5 -13.93 3.43 -38.06
CA MET A 5 -12.73 2.99 -37.34
C MET A 5 -11.74 4.15 -37.11
N GLN A 6 -11.60 5.06 -38.08
CA GLN A 6 -10.75 6.23 -37.94
C GLN A 6 -11.28 7.21 -36.88
N GLN A 7 -12.60 7.38 -36.78
CA GLN A 7 -13.24 8.17 -35.72
C GLN A 7 -13.00 7.56 -34.34
N ILE A 8 -13.26 6.26 -34.17
CA ILE A 8 -13.01 5.55 -32.91
C ILE A 8 -11.53 5.67 -32.48
N ARG A 9 -10.59 5.57 -33.43
CA ARG A 9 -9.15 5.74 -33.16
C ARG A 9 -8.80 7.16 -32.71
N GLN A 10 -9.42 8.18 -33.30
CA GLN A 10 -9.23 9.57 -32.89
C GLN A 10 -9.75 9.83 -31.48
N GLU A 11 -10.91 9.26 -31.15
CA GLU A 11 -11.49 9.37 -29.81
C GLU A 11 -10.65 8.63 -28.75
N LEU A 12 -10.11 7.45 -29.07
CA LEU A 12 -9.16 6.75 -28.20
C LEU A 12 -7.91 7.60 -27.93
N ALA A 13 -7.32 8.18 -28.97
CA ALA A 13 -6.16 9.06 -28.83
C ALA A 13 -6.46 10.32 -28.00
N ALA A 14 -7.66 10.89 -28.15
CA ALA A 14 -8.09 12.03 -27.32
C ALA A 14 -8.23 11.63 -25.84
N ILE A 15 -8.73 10.43 -25.55
CA ILE A 15 -8.78 9.91 -24.18
C ILE A 15 -7.36 9.72 -23.62
N GLU A 16 -6.43 9.18 -24.41
CA GLU A 16 -5.03 8.99 -23.98
C GLU A 16 -4.34 10.31 -23.64
N GLU A 17 -4.62 11.39 -24.38
CA GLU A 17 -4.12 12.74 -24.06
C GLU A 17 -4.72 13.27 -22.74
N ILE A 18 -6.02 13.07 -22.52
CA ILE A 18 -6.67 13.40 -21.25
C ILE A 18 -6.04 12.62 -20.10
N VAL A 19 -5.80 11.31 -20.29
CA VAL A 19 -5.17 10.46 -19.27
C VAL A 19 -3.75 10.91 -18.95
N ALA A 20 -2.97 11.32 -19.96
CA ALA A 20 -1.62 11.86 -19.73
C ALA A 20 -1.67 13.12 -18.84
N SER A 21 -2.64 14.02 -19.05
CA SER A 21 -2.82 15.20 -18.21
C SER A 21 -3.26 14.84 -16.78
N LEU A 22 -4.18 13.89 -16.65
CA LEU A 22 -4.65 13.35 -15.38
C LEU A 22 -3.51 12.66 -14.61
N ALA A 23 -2.61 11.96 -15.31
CA ALA A 23 -1.46 11.31 -14.70
C ALA A 23 -0.52 12.30 -14.02
N VAL A 24 -0.39 13.52 -14.54
CA VAL A 24 0.40 14.59 -13.90
C VAL A 24 -0.35 15.16 -12.70
N GLU A 25 -1.65 15.42 -12.83
CA GLU A 25 -2.48 15.95 -11.75
C GLU A 25 -2.52 15.01 -10.54
N VAL A 26 -2.78 13.72 -10.75
CA VAL A 26 -2.87 12.75 -9.65
C VAL A 26 -1.53 12.55 -8.96
N ARG A 27 -0.42 12.56 -9.71
CA ARG A 27 0.92 12.50 -9.13
C ARG A 27 1.15 13.65 -8.18
N GLN A 28 0.77 14.87 -8.56
CA GLN A 28 0.90 16.03 -7.67
C GLN A 28 0.00 15.92 -6.43
N ILE A 29 -1.22 15.38 -6.57
CA ILE A 29 -2.11 15.13 -5.42
C ILE A 29 -1.45 14.12 -4.46
N TYR A 30 -0.90 13.01 -4.96
CA TYR A 30 -0.20 12.03 -4.14
C TYR A 30 1.07 12.60 -3.49
N VAL A 31 1.85 13.42 -4.20
CA VAL A 31 3.03 14.08 -3.62
C VAL A 31 2.62 14.90 -2.39
N ASN A 32 1.57 15.71 -2.51
CA ASN A 32 1.07 16.51 -1.40
C ASN A 32 0.57 15.63 -0.25
N TYR A 33 -0.21 14.60 -0.60
CA TYR A 33 -0.77 13.64 0.35
C TYR A 33 0.31 12.87 1.13
N LEU A 34 1.30 12.29 0.45
CA LEU A 34 2.40 11.54 1.07
C LEU A 34 3.28 12.45 1.95
N ASN A 35 3.48 13.69 1.54
CA ASN A 35 4.15 14.69 2.37
C ASN A 35 3.41 14.90 3.68
N LYS A 36 2.10 15.15 3.67
CA LYS A 36 1.36 15.33 4.93
C LYS A 36 1.23 14.03 5.72
N LEU A 37 1.00 12.92 5.04
CA LEU A 37 0.81 11.61 5.65
C LEU A 37 2.05 11.20 6.43
N SER A 38 3.23 11.39 5.85
CA SER A 38 4.48 11.04 6.52
C SER A 38 4.72 11.82 7.82
N HIS A 39 4.37 13.12 7.86
CA HIS A 39 4.45 13.92 9.07
C HIS A 39 3.49 13.42 10.15
N SER A 40 2.24 13.14 9.78
CA SER A 40 1.21 12.68 10.71
C SER A 40 1.47 11.25 11.19
N ALA A 41 1.90 10.36 10.31
CA ALA A 41 2.33 9.01 10.67
C ALA A 41 3.50 9.03 11.66
N CYS A 42 4.51 9.89 11.46
CA CYS A 42 5.62 10.03 12.42
C CYS A 42 5.15 10.45 13.81
N LYS A 43 4.23 11.44 13.88
CA LYS A 43 3.65 11.88 15.14
C LYS A 43 2.85 10.77 15.82
N GLN A 44 2.06 10.01 15.04
CA GLN A 44 1.26 8.90 15.54
C GLN A 44 2.13 7.75 16.06
N LEU A 45 3.23 7.42 15.39
CA LEU A 45 4.20 6.42 15.86
C LEU A 45 4.76 6.81 17.24
N ILE A 46 5.19 8.05 17.42
CA ILE A 46 5.72 8.55 18.70
C ILE A 46 4.62 8.58 19.77
N LEU A 47 3.41 8.99 19.43
CA LEU A 47 2.28 9.02 20.35
C LEU A 47 1.88 7.61 20.82
N ALA A 48 1.77 6.66 19.89
CA ALA A 48 1.48 5.26 20.18
C ALA A 48 2.57 4.65 21.08
N SER A 49 3.85 4.90 20.76
CA SER A 49 4.98 4.46 21.57
C SER A 49 4.94 5.03 22.99
N TYR A 50 4.62 6.32 23.11
CA TYR A 50 4.44 6.98 24.40
C TYR A 50 3.29 6.35 25.20
N GLN A 51 2.14 6.10 24.57
CA GLN A 51 0.99 5.46 25.21
C GLN A 51 1.31 4.04 25.68
N ILE A 52 2.02 3.25 24.87
CA ILE A 52 2.49 1.91 25.30
C ILE A 52 3.39 2.03 26.52
N CYS A 53 4.39 2.90 26.49
CA CYS A 53 5.36 3.01 27.58
C CYS A 53 4.77 3.58 28.88
N THR A 54 3.74 4.42 28.80
CA THR A 54 3.20 5.14 29.97
C THR A 54 1.85 4.65 30.45
N GLN A 55 1.03 4.07 29.58
CA GLN A 55 -0.32 3.62 29.90
C GLN A 55 -0.46 2.09 29.88
N ALA A 56 0.16 1.42 28.90
CA ALA A 56 0.07 -0.03 28.79
C ALA A 56 1.11 -0.77 29.66
N TYR A 57 2.37 -0.33 29.64
CA TYR A 57 3.50 -0.98 30.31
C TYR A 57 4.39 -0.01 31.11
N PRO A 58 3.83 0.81 32.01
CA PRO A 58 4.61 1.75 32.81
C PRO A 58 5.68 1.07 33.67
N GLU A 59 5.35 -0.08 34.27
CA GLU A 59 6.29 -0.81 35.13
C GLU A 59 7.50 -1.34 34.35
N SER A 60 7.29 -1.87 33.14
CA SER A 60 8.40 -2.32 32.28
C SER A 60 9.29 -1.16 31.88
N PHE A 61 8.69 -0.02 31.52
CA PHE A 61 9.45 1.19 31.17
C PHE A 61 10.24 1.76 32.36
N LEU A 62 9.68 1.74 33.57
CA LEU A 62 10.35 2.21 34.79
C LEU A 62 11.49 1.28 35.24
N LYS A 63 11.47 0.00 34.88
CA LYS A 63 12.57 -0.94 35.13
C LYS A 63 13.79 -0.70 34.25
N LEU A 64 13.62 -0.09 33.08
CA LEU A 64 14.71 0.26 32.18
C LEU A 64 15.69 1.26 32.81
N LEU A 65 16.98 1.11 32.51
CA LEU A 65 18.00 2.11 32.83
C LEU A 65 17.77 3.39 32.02
N ALA A 66 18.28 4.51 32.53
CA ALA A 66 18.17 5.80 31.83
C ALA A 66 18.76 5.76 30.41
N SER A 67 19.88 5.05 30.21
CA SER A 67 20.51 4.83 28.91
C SER A 67 19.58 4.11 27.93
N ASP A 68 18.89 3.07 28.40
CA ASP A 68 18.06 2.20 27.55
C ASP A 68 16.78 2.93 27.14
N ARG A 69 16.22 3.76 28.03
CA ARG A 69 15.11 4.67 27.70
C ARG A 69 15.50 5.66 26.61
N VAL A 70 16.70 6.25 26.69
CA VAL A 70 17.20 7.18 25.66
C VAL A 70 17.41 6.44 24.34
N LYS A 71 18.05 5.26 24.38
CA LYS A 71 18.28 4.41 23.20
C LYS A 71 16.96 4.08 22.49
N LEU A 72 15.97 3.55 23.21
CA LEU A 72 14.65 3.22 22.66
C LEU A 72 13.98 4.43 21.99
N GLN A 73 14.00 5.59 22.65
CA GLN A 73 13.43 6.81 22.07
C GLN A 73 14.18 7.28 20.82
N GLU A 74 15.49 7.08 20.76
CA GLU A 74 16.30 7.44 19.60
C GLU A 74 16.02 6.49 18.42
N ASP A 75 15.91 5.19 18.69
CA ASP A 75 15.63 4.16 17.69
C ASP A 75 14.23 4.35 17.09
N LEU A 76 13.21 4.62 17.91
CA LEU A 76 11.86 4.95 17.42
C LEU A 76 11.83 6.25 16.58
N ARG A 77 12.66 7.24 16.90
CA ARG A 77 12.77 8.46 16.07
C ARG A 77 13.49 8.18 14.75
N LYS A 78 14.51 7.31 14.73
CA LYS A 78 15.19 6.87 13.50
C LYS A 78 14.24 6.08 12.61
N LEU A 79 13.42 5.21 13.20
CA LEU A 79 12.35 4.50 12.50
C LEU A 79 11.36 5.47 11.87
N GLY A 80 10.89 6.48 12.61
CA GLY A 80 10.03 7.52 12.06
C GLY A 80 10.65 8.28 10.87
N LYS A 81 11.94 8.64 10.96
CA LYS A 81 12.66 9.28 9.85
C LYS A 81 12.75 8.38 8.61
N THR A 82 12.96 7.08 8.81
CA THR A 82 13.03 6.08 7.73
C THR A 82 11.66 5.90 7.09
N MET A 83 10.59 5.82 7.88
CA MET A 83 9.22 5.81 7.37
C MET A 83 8.92 7.07 6.55
N HIS A 84 9.38 8.24 7.00
CA HIS A 84 9.18 9.49 6.27
C HIS A 84 9.83 9.46 4.89
N SER A 85 11.10 9.05 4.77
CA SER A 85 11.76 8.93 3.46
C SER A 85 11.06 7.89 2.58
N ASN A 86 10.78 6.70 3.13
CA ASN A 86 10.20 5.61 2.37
C ASN A 86 8.80 5.95 1.83
N LEU A 87 7.98 6.69 2.60
CA LEU A 87 6.67 7.18 2.13
C LEU A 87 6.80 8.15 0.96
N LEU A 88 7.84 9.00 0.96
CA LEU A 88 8.08 9.92 -0.16
C LEU A 88 8.61 9.18 -1.39
N ASP A 89 9.40 8.13 -1.20
CA ASP A 89 9.94 7.32 -2.29
C ASP A 89 8.85 6.56 -3.07
N LEU A 90 7.67 6.33 -2.46
CA LEU A 90 6.50 5.76 -3.16
C LEU A 90 6.05 6.61 -4.36
N GLN A 91 6.45 7.88 -4.45
CA GLN A 91 6.19 8.75 -5.61
C GLN A 91 6.90 8.27 -6.88
N SER A 92 7.98 7.51 -6.72
CA SER A 92 8.84 7.05 -7.82
C SER A 92 8.51 5.63 -8.30
N ILE A 93 7.46 4.99 -7.74
CA ILE A 93 7.06 3.64 -8.15
C ILE A 93 6.77 3.64 -9.64
N SER A 94 7.54 2.84 -10.39
CA SER A 94 7.34 2.61 -11.80
C SER A 94 6.18 1.65 -12.04
N VAL A 95 5.40 1.93 -13.07
CA VAL A 95 4.48 0.96 -13.66
C VAL A 95 5.33 0.00 -14.50
N ASP A 96 6.02 -0.97 -13.88
CA ASP A 96 6.52 -2.20 -14.54
C ASP A 96 7.34 -3.09 -13.57
N GLU A 97 6.76 -4.25 -13.21
CA GLU A 97 7.32 -5.63 -13.36
C GLU A 97 6.61 -6.68 -12.45
N ASP A 98 5.95 -6.31 -11.35
CA ASP A 98 5.47 -7.31 -10.35
C ASP A 98 3.99 -7.73 -10.42
N ASN A 99 3.24 -7.34 -11.45
CA ASN A 99 1.86 -7.83 -11.68
C ASN A 99 1.72 -8.64 -12.99
N LYS A 100 2.63 -9.60 -13.21
CA LYS A 100 2.45 -10.71 -14.19
C LYS A 100 1.86 -11.99 -13.55
N ILE A 101 1.08 -11.85 -12.49
CA ILE A 101 0.32 -12.98 -11.92
C ILE A 101 -1.16 -12.70 -12.21
N ASP A 102 -1.79 -13.67 -12.87
CA ASP A 102 -3.19 -13.74 -13.31
C ASP A 102 -3.57 -13.08 -14.65
N ASN A 103 -2.86 -13.44 -15.73
CA ASN A 103 -3.54 -13.75 -17.00
C ASN A 103 -2.72 -14.69 -17.90
N VAL A 104 -2.61 -15.98 -17.53
CA VAL A 104 -1.86 -17.02 -18.27
C VAL A 104 -2.71 -17.66 -19.38
N GLN A 105 -3.49 -16.90 -20.16
CA GLN A 105 -4.25 -17.55 -21.25
C GLN A 105 -4.27 -16.87 -22.62
N GLU A 106 -3.65 -15.69 -22.83
CA GLU A 106 -3.77 -15.01 -24.14
C GLU A 106 -2.45 -14.63 -24.83
N ARG A 107 -1.28 -15.10 -24.34
CA ARG A 107 0.02 -14.65 -24.88
C ARG A 107 0.88 -15.71 -25.56
N GLU A 108 0.27 -16.74 -26.14
CA GLU A 108 1.00 -17.82 -26.83
C GLU A 108 0.95 -17.76 -28.38
N VAL A 109 0.47 -16.67 -29.01
CA VAL A 109 0.28 -16.67 -30.50
C VAL A 109 1.04 -15.57 -31.26
N LEU A 110 1.91 -14.77 -30.63
CA LEU A 110 2.56 -13.64 -31.31
C LEU A 110 4.09 -13.56 -31.19
N LEU A 111 4.75 -14.68 -30.87
CA LEU A 111 6.21 -14.77 -30.70
C LEU A 111 6.95 -15.51 -31.82
N SER A 112 6.34 -15.70 -33.00
CA SER A 112 6.96 -16.46 -34.08
C SER A 112 7.36 -15.66 -35.33
N SER A 113 7.37 -14.32 -35.31
CA SER A 113 7.55 -13.57 -36.57
C SER A 113 8.47 -12.36 -36.61
N LEU A 114 9.31 -12.08 -35.59
CA LEU A 114 10.26 -10.96 -35.69
C LEU A 114 11.63 -11.29 -35.04
N GLU A 115 12.36 -12.21 -35.66
CA GLU A 115 13.83 -12.21 -35.60
C GLU A 115 14.37 -11.89 -37.00
N GLU A 116 14.90 -10.68 -37.13
CA GLU A 116 16.03 -10.25 -37.99
C GLU A 116 15.83 -8.80 -38.44
N SER A 117 16.54 -7.85 -37.82
CA SER A 117 17.49 -6.97 -38.53
C SER A 117 18.13 -5.94 -37.59
N THR A 118 19.44 -6.11 -37.38
CA THR A 118 20.53 -5.10 -37.46
C THR A 118 20.58 -3.85 -36.56
N ALA A 119 21.67 -3.85 -35.77
CA ALA A 119 22.76 -2.86 -35.73
C ALA A 119 22.60 -1.49 -35.00
N ILE A 120 23.25 -1.43 -33.84
CA ILE A 120 24.19 -0.39 -33.30
C ILE A 120 24.01 1.07 -33.77
N ALA A 121 23.62 1.97 -32.86
CA ALA A 121 24.15 3.34 -32.78
C ALA A 121 23.83 4.03 -31.44
N GLU A 122 24.88 4.27 -30.65
CA GLU A 122 25.17 5.39 -29.74
C GLU A 122 24.01 6.10 -28.99
N SER A 123 23.95 5.88 -27.67
CA SER A 123 23.21 6.72 -26.71
C SER A 123 23.94 8.02 -26.39
N PRO A 124 23.20 9.15 -26.36
CA PRO A 124 23.51 10.27 -25.48
C PRO A 124 22.29 10.66 -24.60
N PRO A 125 22.52 11.48 -23.55
CA PRO A 125 22.46 11.11 -22.14
C PRO A 125 21.06 11.12 -21.53
N GLU A 126 20.96 10.45 -20.37
CA GLU A 126 19.86 10.44 -19.41
C GLU A 126 19.16 11.81 -19.28
N GLN A 127 18.00 11.91 -19.91
CA GLN A 127 16.92 12.77 -19.42
C GLN A 127 15.98 11.85 -18.67
N THR A 128 15.69 12.19 -17.42
CA THR A 128 14.66 11.57 -16.58
C THR A 128 13.37 11.47 -17.39
N LYS A 129 13.15 10.30 -18.02
CA LYS A 129 11.91 9.97 -18.69
C LYS A 129 10.87 9.87 -17.59
N THR A 130 10.15 10.96 -17.36
CA THR A 130 8.82 10.87 -16.77
C THR A 130 8.04 9.93 -17.67
N ILE A 131 7.86 8.69 -17.23
CA ILE A 131 7.00 7.73 -17.90
C ILE A 131 5.61 8.40 -17.95
N THR A 132 5.21 8.82 -19.15
CA THR A 132 3.90 9.41 -19.40
C THR A 132 2.93 8.26 -19.49
N ILE A 133 2.17 8.04 -18.42
CA ILE A 133 1.11 7.05 -18.39
C ILE A 133 -0.02 7.58 -19.28
N THR A 134 -0.21 6.96 -20.44
CA THR A 134 -1.25 7.32 -21.42
C THR A 134 -2.46 6.41 -21.35
N ASN A 135 -2.26 5.17 -20.89
CA ASN A 135 -3.33 4.18 -20.73
C ASN A 135 -4.04 4.37 -19.38
N PRO A 136 -5.38 4.49 -19.35
CA PRO A 136 -6.13 4.65 -18.11
C PRO A 136 -6.02 3.44 -17.17
N GLU A 137 -5.78 2.23 -17.69
CA GLU A 137 -5.55 1.04 -16.85
C GLU A 137 -4.27 1.16 -16.05
N ASP A 138 -3.18 1.52 -16.72
CA ASP A 138 -1.85 1.69 -16.14
C ASP A 138 -1.88 2.78 -15.06
N LEU A 139 -2.69 3.84 -15.27
CA LEU A 139 -2.83 4.91 -14.29
C LEU A 139 -3.58 4.44 -13.03
N VAL A 140 -4.62 3.62 -13.19
CA VAL A 140 -5.32 3.03 -12.04
C VAL A 140 -4.41 2.05 -11.30
N GLN A 141 -3.68 1.20 -12.03
CA GLN A 141 -2.74 0.26 -11.43
C GLN A 141 -1.66 0.97 -10.63
N TRP A 142 -1.08 2.05 -11.18
CA TRP A 142 -0.14 2.90 -10.47
C TRP A 142 -0.73 3.45 -9.16
N CYS A 143 -1.95 4.01 -9.20
CA CYS A 143 -2.62 4.49 -8.00
C CYS A 143 -2.79 3.37 -6.95
N GLN A 144 -3.18 2.17 -7.38
CA GLN A 144 -3.34 1.02 -6.50
C GLN A 144 -2.01 0.56 -5.89
N GLN A 145 -0.92 0.61 -6.66
CA GLN A 145 0.42 0.29 -6.18
C GLN A 145 0.89 1.27 -5.11
N VAL A 146 0.64 2.57 -5.30
CA VAL A 146 0.95 3.59 -4.29
C VAL A 146 0.15 3.32 -3.00
N GLU A 147 -1.16 3.11 -3.09
CA GLU A 147 -2.01 2.81 -1.92
C GLU A 147 -1.59 1.51 -1.20
N LYS A 148 -1.26 0.47 -1.96
CA LYS A 148 -0.74 -0.79 -1.40
C LYS A 148 0.60 -0.56 -0.69
N GLY A 149 1.50 0.20 -1.31
CA GLY A 149 2.81 0.55 -0.75
C GLY A 149 2.70 1.33 0.56
N ILE A 150 1.73 2.24 0.68
CA ILE A 150 1.45 2.95 1.94
C ILE A 150 1.11 1.97 3.05
N ASN A 151 0.16 1.05 2.81
CA ASN A 151 -0.28 0.10 3.83
C ASN A 151 0.84 -0.86 4.23
N GLN A 152 1.56 -1.42 3.25
CA GLN A 152 2.71 -2.31 3.51
C GLN A 152 3.81 -1.64 4.32
N LEU A 153 4.07 -0.35 4.05
CA LEU A 153 5.07 0.40 4.80
C LEU A 153 4.60 0.68 6.24
N LEU A 154 3.32 1.03 6.45
CA LEU A 154 2.77 1.20 7.81
C LEU A 154 2.78 -0.11 8.61
N GLU A 155 2.50 -1.24 7.97
CA GLU A 155 2.58 -2.58 8.57
C GLU A 155 4.04 -2.89 8.96
N THR A 156 4.98 -2.70 8.04
CA THR A 156 6.43 -2.92 8.29
C THR A 156 6.93 -2.07 9.45
N VAL A 157 6.60 -0.79 9.47
CA VAL A 157 6.98 0.12 10.56
C VAL A 157 6.33 -0.27 11.88
N SER A 158 5.08 -0.76 11.86
CA SER A 158 4.42 -1.27 13.06
C SER A 158 5.14 -2.50 13.62
N HIS A 159 5.56 -3.42 12.75
CA HIS A 159 6.37 -4.58 13.14
C HIS A 159 7.72 -4.18 13.72
N GLU A 160 8.46 -3.31 13.05
CA GLU A 160 9.76 -2.83 13.53
C GLU A 160 9.63 -2.09 14.86
N ALA A 161 8.60 -1.26 15.03
CA ALA A 161 8.34 -0.56 16.28
C ALA A 161 8.04 -1.53 17.43
N ASN A 162 7.22 -2.56 17.19
CA ASN A 162 6.95 -3.59 18.19
C ASN A 162 8.20 -4.43 18.50
N PHE A 163 9.04 -4.71 17.51
CA PHE A 163 10.32 -5.39 17.72
C PHE A 163 11.25 -4.58 18.62
N LEU A 164 11.37 -3.26 18.42
CA LEU A 164 12.15 -2.39 19.30
C LEU A 164 11.61 -2.39 20.74
N LEU A 165 10.28 -2.45 20.91
CA LEU A 165 9.65 -2.53 22.21
C LEU A 165 9.85 -3.91 22.88
N GLN A 166 9.97 -4.98 22.11
CA GLN A 166 10.33 -6.33 22.61
C GLN A 166 11.81 -6.39 23.01
N GLU A 167 12.72 -5.86 22.18
CA GLU A 167 14.16 -5.79 22.50
C GLU A 167 14.39 -5.00 23.81
N ALA A 168 13.62 -3.93 24.02
CA ALA A 168 13.63 -3.16 25.26
C ALA A 168 12.88 -3.82 26.42
N SER A 169 12.42 -5.07 26.29
CA SER A 169 11.64 -5.81 27.30
C SER A 169 10.39 -5.06 27.81
N ILE A 170 9.83 -4.17 26.99
CA ILE A 170 8.57 -3.46 27.29
C ILE A 170 7.39 -4.36 26.94
N LEU A 171 7.40 -4.89 25.71
CA LEU A 171 6.48 -5.93 25.28
C LEU A 171 7.02 -7.30 25.68
N PRO A 172 6.16 -8.23 26.13
CA PRO A 172 6.61 -9.57 26.45
C PRO A 172 6.97 -10.33 25.16
N ASP A 173 8.09 -11.07 25.20
CA ASP A 173 8.58 -11.94 24.10
C ASP A 173 7.69 -13.18 23.84
N ARG A 174 6.56 -13.29 24.53
CA ARG A 174 5.69 -14.48 24.57
C ARG A 174 4.83 -14.65 23.32
N VAL A 175 4.76 -13.66 22.43
CA VAL A 175 3.97 -13.74 21.20
C VAL A 175 4.91 -13.82 20.01
N PRO A 176 4.97 -14.97 19.30
CA PRO A 176 5.73 -15.08 18.07
C PRO A 176 5.33 -13.97 17.10
N ALA A 177 6.31 -13.35 16.43
CA ALA A 177 6.07 -12.26 15.46
C ALA A 177 4.96 -12.61 14.45
N LYS A 178 4.89 -13.89 14.05
CA LYS A 178 3.88 -14.42 13.13
C LYS A 178 2.45 -14.40 13.66
N VAL A 179 2.24 -14.55 14.97
CA VAL A 179 0.90 -14.46 15.59
C VAL A 179 0.45 -12.99 15.64
N LEU A 180 1.39 -12.09 15.90
CA LEU A 180 1.13 -10.64 15.90
C LEU A 180 0.79 -10.14 14.48
N GLU A 181 1.50 -10.63 13.47
CA GLU A 181 1.22 -10.37 12.04
C GLU A 181 -0.19 -10.83 11.64
N ILE A 182 -0.56 -12.07 11.96
CA ILE A 182 -1.91 -12.60 11.68
C ILE A 182 -2.99 -11.75 12.38
N ALA A 183 -2.72 -11.29 13.59
CA ALA A 183 -3.64 -10.46 14.35
C ALA A 183 -3.78 -9.03 13.80
N MET A 184 -2.69 -8.43 13.30
CA MET A 184 -2.71 -7.14 12.61
C MET A 184 -3.54 -7.23 11.32
N GLN A 185 -3.33 -8.28 10.52
CA GLN A 185 -4.08 -8.49 9.27
C GLN A 185 -5.58 -8.78 9.52
N SER A 186 -5.90 -9.50 10.60
CA SER A 186 -7.30 -9.80 10.96
C SER A 186 -8.04 -8.59 11.55
N ALA A 187 -7.30 -7.65 12.18
CA ALA A 187 -7.86 -6.44 12.77
C ALA A 187 -8.23 -5.36 11.74
N GLU A 188 -7.73 -5.43 10.50
CA GLU A 188 -8.15 -4.54 9.42
C GLU A 188 -9.60 -4.79 8.96
N GLY A 189 -10.09 -6.04 9.05
CA GLY A 189 -11.45 -6.41 8.65
C GLY A 189 -12.48 -6.41 9.77
N ALA A 190 -12.03 -6.52 11.02
CA ALA A 190 -12.90 -6.52 12.18
C ALA A 190 -12.97 -5.10 12.75
N ALA A 191 -14.15 -4.47 12.68
CA ALA A 191 -14.48 -3.21 13.37
C ALA A 191 -14.44 -3.31 14.91
N VAL A 192 -13.64 -4.24 15.46
CA VAL A 192 -13.33 -4.34 16.86
C VAL A 192 -12.37 -3.19 17.14
N SER A 193 -12.96 -2.04 17.49
CA SER A 193 -12.29 -0.91 18.10
C SER A 193 -11.65 -1.40 19.39
N SER A 194 -10.45 -1.95 19.26
CA SER A 194 -9.70 -2.51 20.36
C SER A 194 -9.12 -1.36 21.17
N GLY A 195 -9.93 -0.80 22.08
CA GLY A 195 -9.53 0.17 23.10
C GLY A 195 -9.44 1.62 22.59
N ASN A 196 -9.71 2.57 23.48
CA ASN A 196 -9.88 4.00 23.21
C ASN A 196 -8.62 4.75 22.69
N SER A 197 -7.58 4.04 22.28
CA SER A 197 -6.27 4.58 21.92
C SER A 197 -5.98 4.31 20.44
N PRO A 198 -5.82 5.36 19.61
CA PRO A 198 -5.56 5.20 18.19
C PRO A 198 -4.21 4.51 17.96
N ASN A 199 -4.12 3.76 16.86
CA ASN A 199 -2.95 3.05 16.37
C ASN A 199 -2.41 1.96 17.32
N LEU A 200 -3.26 1.42 18.21
CA LEU A 200 -2.92 0.34 19.12
C LEU A 200 -3.85 -0.87 18.92
N LEU A 201 -3.27 -2.07 18.97
CA LEU A 201 -3.95 -3.35 18.86
C LEU A 201 -3.99 -4.04 20.23
N ASN A 202 -5.18 -4.34 20.74
CA ASN A 202 -5.33 -5.13 21.97
C ASN A 202 -5.62 -6.60 21.64
N LEU A 203 -4.71 -7.48 22.03
CA LEU A 203 -4.83 -8.94 21.88
C LEU A 203 -5.04 -9.58 23.25
N LEU A 204 -5.86 -10.62 23.30
CA LEU A 204 -5.98 -11.49 24.48
C LEU A 204 -5.25 -12.78 24.16
N VAL A 205 -4.17 -13.07 24.89
CA VAL A 205 -3.35 -14.26 24.70
C VAL A 205 -3.55 -15.18 25.89
N GLU A 206 -3.88 -16.44 25.63
CA GLU A 206 -3.96 -17.47 26.66
C GLU A 206 -2.54 -17.89 27.06
N THR A 207 -2.17 -17.65 28.32
CA THR A 207 -0.91 -18.14 28.88
C THR A 207 -1.18 -19.30 29.82
N GLU A 208 -0.42 -20.39 29.67
CA GLU A 208 -0.33 -21.46 30.65
C GLU A 208 0.36 -20.92 31.91
N ARG A 209 -0.19 -21.21 33.10
CA ARG A 209 0.50 -20.88 34.36
C ARG A 209 1.70 -21.81 34.50
N GLU A 210 2.86 -21.24 34.85
CA GLU A 210 3.91 -22.01 35.51
C GLU A 210 3.29 -22.52 36.83
N ILE A 211 3.22 -23.85 36.96
CA ILE A 211 2.67 -24.51 38.14
C ILE A 211 3.66 -24.25 39.28
N ASP A 212 3.33 -23.37 40.22
CA ASP A 212 3.98 -23.38 41.53
C ASP A 212 3.73 -24.76 42.17
N GLU A 213 4.79 -25.54 42.39
CA GLU A 213 4.75 -26.95 42.83
C GLU A 213 4.14 -27.20 44.23
N GLU A 214 3.50 -26.22 44.88
CA GLU A 214 3.06 -26.33 46.29
C GLU A 214 1.54 -26.35 46.54
N LEU A 215 0.67 -26.38 45.52
CA LEU A 215 -0.78 -26.51 45.75
C LEU A 215 -1.43 -27.59 44.87
N PRO A 216 -1.86 -28.73 45.45
CA PRO A 216 -2.61 -29.73 44.70
C PRO A 216 -4.05 -29.25 44.50
N GLU A 217 -4.54 -29.41 43.27
CA GLU A 217 -5.94 -29.24 42.82
C GLU A 217 -6.38 -27.83 42.39
N ALA A 218 -5.94 -27.39 41.20
CA ALA A 218 -6.77 -26.54 40.33
C ALA A 218 -6.57 -26.95 38.87
N LYS A 219 -7.55 -27.69 38.33
CA LYS A 219 -7.63 -28.02 36.90
C LYS A 219 -7.73 -26.74 36.07
N GLY A 220 -6.78 -26.56 35.14
CA GLY A 220 -6.93 -25.84 33.87
C GLY A 220 -7.66 -24.50 33.88
N ASN A 221 -7.06 -23.47 34.46
CA ASN A 221 -7.50 -22.09 34.23
C ASN A 221 -6.42 -21.38 33.38
N ALA A 222 -6.57 -21.41 32.05
CA ALA A 222 -5.79 -20.58 31.15
C ALA A 222 -5.96 -19.11 31.57
N GLN A 223 -4.85 -18.41 31.82
CA GLN A 223 -4.90 -17.00 32.21
C GLN A 223 -4.81 -16.16 30.95
N LEU A 224 -5.90 -15.46 30.62
CA LEU A 224 -5.95 -14.52 29.49
C LEU A 224 -5.13 -13.28 29.85
N THR A 225 -3.97 -13.12 29.22
CA THR A 225 -3.14 -11.92 29.36
C THR A 225 -3.46 -10.94 28.22
N LYS A 226 -3.78 -9.70 28.57
CA LYS A 226 -3.97 -8.63 27.59
C LYS A 226 -2.62 -8.12 27.09
N LEU A 227 -2.38 -8.23 25.79
CA LEU A 227 -1.23 -7.68 25.08
C LEU A 227 -1.67 -6.44 24.28
N ILE A 228 -0.90 -5.37 24.35
CA ILE A 228 -1.17 -4.12 23.64
C ILE A 228 0.04 -3.82 22.75
N ALA A 229 -0.14 -3.79 21.44
CA ALA A 229 0.95 -3.56 20.48
C ALA A 229 0.65 -2.34 19.58
N ILE A 230 1.69 -1.80 18.94
CA ILE A 230 1.55 -0.74 17.94
C ILE A 230 1.00 -1.36 16.65
N HIS A 231 -0.04 -0.75 16.10
CA HIS A 231 -0.53 -1.06 14.77
C HIS A 231 -1.01 0.24 14.12
N LEU A 232 -0.14 0.84 13.31
CA LEU A 232 -0.41 2.08 12.60
C LEU A 232 -1.46 1.82 11.51
N ARG A 233 -2.64 2.42 11.66
CA ARG A 233 -3.75 2.27 10.72
C ARG A 233 -3.95 3.54 9.94
N LEU A 234 -3.97 3.43 8.61
CA LEU A 234 -4.12 4.58 7.72
C LEU A 234 -5.36 5.42 8.08
N ILE A 235 -6.50 4.77 8.32
CA ILE A 235 -7.76 5.44 8.65
C ILE A 235 -7.69 6.27 9.94
N GLU A 236 -6.93 5.80 10.94
CA GLU A 236 -6.78 6.52 12.22
C GLU A 236 -5.79 7.67 12.11
N ILE A 237 -4.74 7.51 11.30
CA ILE A 237 -3.79 8.57 10.98
C ILE A 237 -4.52 9.68 10.20
N GLU A 238 -5.29 9.34 9.17
CA GLU A 238 -6.11 10.28 8.40
C GLU A 238 -7.16 10.98 9.27
N PHE A 239 -7.82 10.26 10.19
CA PHE A 239 -8.80 10.85 11.10
C PHE A 239 -8.19 11.83 12.09
N SER A 240 -6.93 11.60 12.49
CA SER A 240 -6.24 12.46 13.45
C SER A 240 -5.84 13.84 12.89
N ASP A 241 -5.82 13.99 11.57
CA ASP A 241 -5.41 15.23 10.89
C ASP A 241 -6.46 15.70 9.87
N PRO A 242 -7.16 16.82 10.12
CA PRO A 242 -8.19 17.31 9.21
C PRO A 242 -7.63 17.69 7.83
N THR A 243 -6.33 18.01 7.72
CA THR A 243 -5.72 18.36 6.44
C THR A 243 -5.53 17.14 5.53
N LEU A 244 -5.31 15.96 6.10
CA LEU A 244 -5.26 14.70 5.37
C LEU A 244 -6.63 14.30 4.85
N SER A 245 -7.68 14.53 5.62
CA SER A 245 -9.05 14.27 5.17
C SER A 245 -9.41 15.07 3.92
N ILE A 246 -8.97 16.33 3.83
CA ILE A 246 -9.18 17.17 2.63
C ILE A 246 -8.46 16.57 1.42
N GLU A 247 -7.20 16.16 1.57
CA GLU A 247 -6.43 15.56 0.47
C GLU A 247 -6.96 14.20 0.06
N ARG A 248 -7.38 13.37 1.02
CA ARG A 248 -8.03 12.07 0.77
C ARG A 248 -9.32 12.25 -0.03
N ASN A 249 -10.10 13.28 0.27
CA ASN A 249 -11.30 13.62 -0.50
C ASN A 249 -10.96 14.08 -1.93
N GLN A 250 -9.89 14.86 -2.12
CA GLN A 250 -9.41 15.24 -3.45
C GLN A 250 -9.00 14.00 -4.25
N LEU A 251 -8.25 13.09 -3.63
CA LEU A 251 -7.83 11.83 -4.24
C LEU A 251 -9.03 10.97 -4.64
N ARG A 252 -10.01 10.82 -3.75
CA ARG A 252 -11.23 10.06 -4.03
C ARG A 252 -12.01 10.64 -5.21
N ASN A 253 -12.22 11.96 -5.22
CA ASN A 253 -12.88 12.64 -6.34
C ASN A 253 -12.12 12.44 -7.65
N PHE A 254 -10.79 12.44 -7.61
CA PHE A 254 -9.96 12.18 -8.77
C PHE A 254 -10.11 10.74 -9.26
N LEU A 255 -10.03 9.75 -8.36
CA LEU A 255 -10.20 8.34 -8.71
C LEU A 255 -11.58 8.04 -9.28
N GLU A 256 -12.62 8.71 -8.78
CA GLU A 256 -13.97 8.64 -9.35
C GLU A 256 -14.01 9.17 -10.79
N LYS A 257 -13.35 10.30 -11.09
CA LYS A 257 -13.21 10.80 -12.48
C LYS A 257 -12.45 9.81 -13.37
N LEU A 258 -11.32 9.29 -12.87
CA LEU A 258 -10.50 8.32 -13.59
C LEU A 258 -11.29 7.04 -13.93
N SER A 259 -12.11 6.56 -12.99
CA SER A 259 -12.95 5.38 -13.20
C SER A 259 -13.93 5.53 -14.36
N LYS A 260 -14.50 6.73 -14.54
CA LYS A 260 -15.43 7.05 -15.64
C LYS A 260 -14.71 7.06 -16.99
N ILE A 261 -13.55 7.68 -17.05
CA ILE A 261 -12.72 7.74 -18.26
C ILE A 261 -12.24 6.34 -18.65
N ARG A 262 -11.82 5.52 -17.67
CA ARG A 262 -11.46 4.12 -17.88
C ARG A 262 -12.61 3.31 -18.48
N GLN A 263 -13.83 3.50 -17.98
CA GLN A 263 -15.00 2.82 -18.53
C GLN A 263 -15.26 3.22 -19.99
N GLN A 264 -15.18 4.51 -20.30
CA GLN A 264 -15.33 5.01 -21.68
C GLN A 264 -14.25 4.46 -22.60
N TYR A 265 -13.00 4.44 -22.16
CA TYR A 265 -11.88 3.88 -22.91
C TYR A 265 -12.10 2.40 -23.24
N ARG A 266 -12.48 1.58 -22.26
CA ARG A 266 -12.78 0.14 -22.48
C ARG A 266 -13.91 -0.08 -23.47
N GLN A 267 -14.96 0.74 -23.42
CA GLN A 267 -16.08 0.65 -24.36
C GLN A 267 -15.60 0.92 -25.79
N LEU A 268 -14.87 2.01 -25.99
CA LEU A 268 -14.33 2.40 -27.29
C LEU A 268 -13.30 1.40 -27.82
N GLN A 269 -12.45 0.86 -26.95
CA GLN A 269 -11.48 -0.18 -27.33
C GLN A 269 -12.17 -1.45 -27.79
N ARG A 270 -13.29 -1.84 -27.14
CA ARG A 270 -14.10 -2.98 -27.56
C ARG A 270 -14.79 -2.73 -28.90
N GLU A 271 -15.34 -1.53 -29.11
CA GLU A 271 -15.95 -1.15 -30.39
C GLU A 271 -14.92 -1.15 -31.53
N TYR A 272 -13.71 -0.64 -31.26
CA TYR A 272 -12.60 -0.71 -32.21
C TYR A 272 -12.25 -2.15 -32.57
N ALA A 273 -12.09 -3.03 -31.58
CA ALA A 273 -11.75 -4.43 -31.78
C ALA A 273 -12.82 -5.16 -32.60
N ILE A 274 -14.11 -4.92 -32.33
CA ILE A 274 -15.22 -5.47 -33.11
C ILE A 274 -15.12 -4.98 -34.55
N ALA A 275 -14.97 -3.68 -34.79
CA ALA A 275 -14.89 -3.11 -36.13
C ALA A 275 -13.66 -3.63 -36.91
N GLN A 276 -12.53 -3.84 -36.23
CA GLN A 276 -11.33 -4.41 -36.82
C GLN A 276 -11.52 -5.89 -37.19
N ALA A 277 -12.14 -6.69 -36.31
CA ALA A 277 -12.47 -8.09 -36.58
C ALA A 277 -13.43 -8.22 -37.77
N ASP A 278 -14.45 -7.36 -37.82
CA ASP A 278 -15.42 -7.25 -38.91
C ASP A 278 -14.77 -6.93 -40.26
N ALA A 279 -13.75 -6.06 -40.26
CA ALA A 279 -12.99 -5.71 -41.45
C ALA A 279 -12.06 -6.84 -41.88
N ALA A 280 -11.38 -7.49 -40.92
CA ALA A 280 -10.50 -8.62 -41.17
C ALA A 280 -11.28 -9.80 -41.74
N TRP A 281 -12.43 -10.15 -41.14
CA TRP A 281 -13.32 -11.22 -41.63
C TRP A 281 -13.75 -10.99 -43.07
N ARG A 282 -14.22 -9.77 -43.39
CA ARG A 282 -14.62 -9.40 -44.77
C ARG A 282 -13.46 -9.44 -45.75
N ALA A 283 -12.23 -9.17 -45.31
CA ALA A 283 -11.05 -9.19 -46.17
C ALA A 283 -10.57 -10.63 -46.48
N THR A 284 -10.79 -11.57 -45.57
CA THR A 284 -10.42 -12.99 -45.73
C THR A 284 -11.54 -13.86 -46.32
N TRP A 285 -12.74 -13.29 -46.51
CA TRP A 285 -13.88 -14.00 -47.08
C TRP A 285 -13.84 -13.92 -48.61
N TYR A 286 -13.51 -15.03 -49.26
CA TYR A 286 -13.59 -15.20 -50.72
C TYR A 286 -14.84 -16.05 -51.05
N GLU A 287 -15.63 -15.63 -52.03
CA GLU A 287 -16.71 -16.47 -52.58
C GLU A 287 -16.09 -17.42 -53.64
N ASP A 288 -16.27 -18.74 -53.46
CA ASP A 288 -15.91 -19.78 -54.44
C ASP A 288 -16.90 -19.84 -55.62
#